data_AF-A0A0T5ZB56-F1
#
_entry.id   AF-A0A0T5ZB56-F1
#
_cell.length_a   1.000
_cell.length_b   1.000
_cell.length_c   1.000
_cell.angle_alpha   90.00
_cell.angle_beta   90.00
_cell.angle_gamma   90.00
#
_symmetry.space_group_name_H-M   'P 1'
#
loop_
_entity.id
_entity.type
_entity.pdbx_description
1 polymer ?
#
loop_
_entity_poly.entity_id
_entity_poly.type
_entity_poly.pdbx_seq_one_letter_code
_entity_poly.pdbx_strand_id
1 'polypeptide(L)'
;MRPSTQRCNGCNACKIEPPYIDALLADLEQDMKQTSGRPLHSIFIGGGTPSLFSPGSIAALLAGVMARVETEPELEITLEANPGTLEADNFSGYRDAGVNRLSVGVQSFDTARLQALGRI
;
A
#
# COMPACT_ATOMS: atom_id res chain seq x y z
N MET A 1 1.14 -12.33 -31.67
CA MET A 1 1.92 -12.35 -30.41
C MET A 1 0.95 -12.18 -29.25
N ARG A 2 0.70 -13.23 -28.46
CA ARG A 2 -0.09 -13.14 -27.22
C ARG A 2 0.90 -12.94 -26.08
N PRO A 3 0.65 -12.05 -25.11
CA PRO A 3 1.50 -11.99 -23.93
C PRO A 3 1.35 -13.29 -23.15
N SER A 4 2.48 -13.87 -22.79
CA SER A 4 2.58 -15.05 -21.94
C SER A 4 1.92 -14.79 -20.59
N THR A 5 0.71 -15.32 -20.39
CA THR A 5 0.16 -15.58 -19.06
C THR A 5 0.99 -16.68 -18.42
N GLN A 6 2.14 -16.30 -17.88
CA GLN A 6 2.87 -17.12 -16.94
C GLN A 6 1.97 -17.26 -15.72
N ARG A 7 1.28 -18.40 -15.65
CA ARG A 7 0.42 -18.73 -14.51
C ARG A 7 1.31 -18.77 -13.27
N CYS A 8 1.12 -17.81 -12.38
CA CYS A 8 1.65 -17.83 -11.02
C CYS A 8 1.01 -19.00 -10.26
N ASN A 9 1.50 -20.22 -10.50
CA ASN A 9 1.12 -21.42 -9.76
C ASN A 9 1.80 -21.39 -8.38
N GLY A 10 1.32 -20.55 -7.46
CA GLY A 10 1.73 -20.59 -6.05
C GLY A 10 1.68 -19.29 -5.26
N CYS A 11 1.49 -18.13 -5.89
CA CYS A 11 1.51 -16.86 -5.17
C CYS A 11 0.12 -16.52 -4.60
N ASN A 12 -0.10 -16.73 -3.30
CA ASN A 12 -1.35 -16.38 -2.62
C ASN A 12 -1.66 -14.87 -2.71
N ALA A 13 -0.63 -14.02 -2.70
CA ALA A 13 -0.75 -12.56 -2.84
C ALA A 13 -1.46 -12.15 -4.14
N CYS A 14 -1.05 -12.73 -5.28
CA CYS A 14 -1.65 -12.47 -6.60
C CYS A 14 -3.15 -12.85 -6.69
N LYS A 15 -3.64 -13.69 -5.77
CA LYS A 15 -5.07 -14.10 -5.73
C LYS A 15 -5.91 -13.27 -4.77
N ILE A 16 -5.30 -12.68 -3.75
CA ILE A 16 -6.01 -12.00 -2.66
C ILE A 16 -5.99 -10.48 -2.85
N GLU A 17 -4.86 -9.92 -3.30
CA GLU A 17 -4.70 -8.47 -3.42
C GLU A 17 -5.68 -7.84 -4.41
N PRO A 18 -5.86 -8.35 -5.66
CA PRO A 18 -6.77 -7.71 -6.62
C PRO A 18 -8.23 -7.61 -6.15
N PRO A 19 -8.91 -8.70 -5.71
CA PRO A 19 -10.30 -8.58 -5.27
C PRO A 19 -10.45 -7.72 -4.01
N TYR A 20 -9.41 -7.61 -3.17
CA TYR A 20 -9.43 -6.71 -2.03
C TYR A 20 -9.33 -5.24 -2.48
N ILE A 21 -8.47 -4.93 -3.45
CA ILE A 21 -8.38 -3.58 -4.04
C ILE A 21 -9.71 -3.19 -4.70
N ASP A 22 -10.32 -4.10 -5.45
CA ASP A 22 -11.62 -3.85 -6.08
C ASP A 22 -12.69 -3.50 -5.04
N ALA A 23 -12.70 -4.21 -3.90
CA ALA A 23 -13.60 -3.90 -2.79
C ALA A 23 -13.33 -2.52 -2.18
N LEU A 24 -12.07 -2.16 -1.93
CA LEU A 24 -11.70 -0.83 -1.41
C LEU A 24 -12.13 0.31 -2.35
N LEU A 25 -11.98 0.11 -3.65
CA LEU A 25 -12.39 1.11 -4.65
C LEU A 25 -13.91 1.25 -4.73
N ALA A 26 -14.65 0.13 -4.60
CA ALA A 26 -16.10 0.16 -4.53
C ALA A 26 -16.61 0.87 -3.28
N ASP A 27 -15.95 0.68 -2.12
CA ASP A 27 -16.28 1.39 -0.89
C ASP A 27 -16.01 2.91 -1.04
N LEU A 28 -14.88 3.29 -1.63
CA LEU A 28 -14.57 4.70 -1.92
C LEU A 28 -15.66 5.36 -2.79
N GLU A 29 -16.14 4.68 -3.83
CA GLU A 29 -17.22 5.20 -4.69
C GLU A 29 -18.52 5.47 -3.91
N GLN A 30 -18.80 4.67 -2.88
CA GLN A 30 -19.96 4.91 -2.01
C GLN A 30 -19.75 6.13 -1.12
N ASP A 31 -18.57 6.28 -0.53
CA ASP A 31 -18.22 7.39 0.35
C ASP A 31 -18.14 8.73 -0.37
N MET A 32 -17.75 8.72 -1.64
CA MET A 32 -17.70 9.92 -2.50
C MET A 32 -19.04 10.66 -2.61
N LYS A 33 -20.17 9.96 -2.42
CA LYS A 33 -21.51 10.60 -2.40
C LYS A 33 -21.64 11.65 -1.29
N GLN A 34 -20.84 11.53 -0.23
CA GLN A 34 -20.88 12.40 0.95
C GLN A 34 -19.72 13.41 0.99
N THR A 35 -18.71 13.23 0.13
CA THR A 35 -17.43 13.97 0.22
C THR A 35 -17.04 14.70 -1.08
N SER A 36 -17.92 14.73 -2.07
CA SER A 36 -17.66 15.32 -3.39
C SER A 36 -17.25 16.81 -3.35
N GLY A 37 -16.42 17.21 -4.32
CA GLY A 37 -15.96 18.59 -4.48
C GLY A 37 -14.80 19.01 -3.55
N ARG A 38 -14.17 18.07 -2.86
CA ARG A 38 -13.01 18.32 -2.01
C ARG A 38 -11.79 17.59 -2.60
N PRO A 39 -10.72 18.31 -2.97
CA PRO A 39 -9.53 17.65 -3.48
C PRO A 39 -8.82 16.90 -2.34
N LEU A 40 -8.16 15.80 -2.71
CA LEU A 40 -7.44 14.93 -1.79
C LEU A 40 -6.05 15.51 -1.52
N HIS A 41 -5.75 15.76 -0.25
CA HIS A 41 -4.44 16.27 0.20
C HIS A 41 -3.49 15.17 0.69
N SER A 42 -4.02 14.02 1.15
CA SER A 42 -3.20 12.92 1.64
C SER A 42 -3.90 11.55 1.54
N ILE A 43 -3.12 10.51 1.27
CA ILE A 43 -3.48 9.10 1.38
C ILE A 43 -2.58 8.47 2.45
N PHE A 44 -3.19 7.80 3.42
CA PHE A 44 -2.46 7.01 4.42
C PHE A 44 -2.85 5.54 4.31
N ILE A 45 -1.89 4.69 3.92
CA ILE A 45 -2.05 3.24 3.81
C ILE A 45 -1.42 2.61 5.05
N GLY A 46 -2.24 2.33 6.06
CA GLY A 46 -1.82 1.75 7.34
C GLY A 46 -2.61 0.51 7.76
N GLY A 47 -2.42 0.06 9.00
CA GLY A 47 -3.17 -1.04 9.60
C GLY A 47 -2.28 -2.20 10.01
N GLY A 48 -2.45 -3.37 9.40
CA GLY A 48 -1.65 -4.57 9.70
C GLY A 48 -0.19 -4.42 9.26
N THR A 49 0.13 -4.90 8.05
CA THR A 49 1.45 -4.70 7.43
C THR A 49 1.24 -4.47 5.95
N PRO A 50 0.84 -3.24 5.53
CA PRO A 50 0.51 -2.96 4.14
C PRO A 50 1.74 -3.07 3.23
N SER A 51 2.95 -3.01 3.77
CA SER A 51 4.20 -3.39 3.09
C SER A 51 4.30 -4.88 2.69
N LEU A 52 3.28 -5.70 2.99
CA LEU A 52 3.15 -7.04 2.40
C LEU A 52 2.50 -7.01 1.02
N PHE A 53 1.80 -5.93 0.65
CA PHE A 53 1.25 -5.79 -0.70
C PHE A 53 2.39 -5.69 -1.70
N SER A 54 2.21 -6.35 -2.84
CA SER A 54 3.13 -6.14 -3.95
C SER A 54 3.12 -4.66 -4.40
N PRO A 55 4.27 -4.11 -4.85
CA PRO A 55 4.32 -2.76 -5.41
C PRO A 55 3.29 -2.50 -6.53
N GLY A 56 3.03 -3.51 -7.37
CA GLY A 56 2.04 -3.43 -8.44
C GLY A 56 0.60 -3.28 -7.91
N SER A 57 0.27 -3.93 -6.80
CA SER A 57 -1.03 -3.77 -6.15
C SER A 57 -1.19 -2.40 -5.49
N ILE A 58 -0.13 -1.86 -4.87
CA ILE A 58 -0.14 -0.46 -4.39
C ILE A 58 -0.33 0.52 -5.55
N ALA A 59 0.37 0.32 -6.67
CA ALA A 59 0.21 1.15 -7.86
C ALA A 59 -1.23 1.08 -8.42
N ALA A 60 -1.82 -0.12 -8.48
CA ALA A 60 -3.19 -0.30 -8.94
C ALA A 60 -4.22 0.39 -8.03
N LEU A 61 -4.06 0.29 -6.71
CA LEU A 61 -4.90 0.98 -5.73
C LEU A 61 -4.80 2.50 -5.92
N LEU A 62 -3.58 3.05 -5.93
CA LEU A 62 -3.35 4.48 -6.06
C LEU A 62 -3.90 5.05 -7.38
N ALA A 63 -3.67 4.35 -8.50
CA ALA A 63 -4.26 4.71 -9.78
C ALA A 63 -5.80 4.68 -9.73
N GLY A 64 -6.38 3.69 -9.05
CA GLY A 64 -7.83 3.58 -8.87
C GLY A 64 -8.42 4.73 -8.06
N VAL A 65 -7.73 5.20 -7.02
CA VAL A 65 -8.13 6.37 -6.21
C VAL A 65 -8.02 7.65 -7.03
N MET A 66 -6.88 7.88 -7.68
CA MET A 66 -6.63 9.09 -8.48
C MET A 66 -7.55 9.22 -9.71
N ALA A 67 -8.06 8.11 -10.24
CA ALA A 67 -9.04 8.13 -11.31
C ALA A 67 -10.45 8.59 -10.84
N ARG A 68 -10.70 8.59 -9.53
CA ARG A 68 -12.02 8.87 -8.94
C ARG A 68 -12.07 10.21 -8.23
N VAL A 69 -10.97 10.61 -7.57
CA VAL A 69 -10.93 11.80 -6.70
C VAL A 69 -9.92 12.79 -7.26
N GLU A 70 -10.30 14.07 -7.32
CA GLU A 70 -9.38 15.15 -7.63
C GLU A 70 -8.27 15.21 -6.56
N THR A 71 -7.02 15.44 -6.98
CA THR A 71 -5.87 15.43 -6.08
C THR A 71 -5.13 16.76 -6.15
N GLU A 72 -4.52 17.14 -5.04
CA GLU A 72 -3.65 18.30 -4.98
C GLU A 72 -2.26 17.99 -5.55
N PRO A 73 -1.54 18.98 -6.10
CA PRO A 73 -0.19 18.79 -6.63
C PRO A 73 0.82 18.23 -5.60
N GLU A 74 0.61 18.54 -4.32
CA GLU A 74 1.48 18.13 -3.21
C GLU A 74 0.90 16.95 -2.41
N LEU A 75 0.09 16.09 -3.05
CA LEU A 75 -0.53 14.92 -2.42
C LEU A 75 0.51 14.08 -1.65
N GLU A 76 0.33 13.97 -0.33
CA GLU A 76 1.14 13.06 0.49
C GLU A 76 0.59 11.64 0.38
N ILE A 77 1.44 10.66 0.05
CA ILE A 77 1.09 9.24 0.03
C ILE A 77 2.01 8.53 1.02
N THR A 78 1.46 8.21 2.19
CA THR A 78 2.17 7.50 3.26
C THR A 78 1.86 6.00 3.23
N LEU A 79 2.90 5.17 3.28
CA LEU A 79 2.79 3.72 3.51
C LEU A 79 3.41 3.33 4.86
N GLU A 80 2.68 2.57 5.66
CA GLU A 80 3.21 1.95 6.87
C GLU A 80 4.11 0.76 6.53
N ALA A 81 5.31 0.73 7.10
CA ALA A 81 6.28 -0.35 6.89
C ALA A 81 6.94 -0.76 8.22
N ASN A 82 7.31 -2.02 8.32
CA ASN A 82 8.14 -2.51 9.42
C ASN A 82 9.62 -2.53 8.98
N PRO A 83 10.59 -2.39 9.90
CA PRO A 83 12.03 -2.34 9.59
C PRO A 83 12.63 -3.70 9.15
N GLY A 84 11.81 -4.65 8.66
CA GLY A 84 12.25 -5.97 8.20
C GLY A 84 12.88 -5.95 6.80
N THR A 85 13.68 -6.99 6.50
CA THR A 85 14.41 -7.11 5.22
C THR A 85 13.48 -7.31 4.02
N LEU A 86 12.35 -8.00 4.21
CA LEU A 86 11.40 -8.29 3.12
C LEU A 86 10.72 -7.00 2.61
N GLU A 87 10.40 -6.09 3.51
CA GLU A 87 9.78 -4.81 3.22
C GLU A 87 10.76 -3.86 2.51
N ALA A 88 12.02 -3.85 2.95
CA ALA A 88 13.06 -2.98 2.42
C ALA A 88 13.33 -3.24 0.93
N ASP A 89 13.28 -4.50 0.49
CA ASP A 89 13.48 -4.89 -0.91
C ASP A 89 12.40 -4.30 -1.84
N ASN A 90 11.22 -3.95 -1.31
CA ASN A 90 10.10 -3.39 -2.08
C ASN A 90 10.02 -1.86 -2.06
N PHE A 91 10.87 -1.16 -1.29
CA PHE A 91 10.76 0.29 -1.12
C PHE A 91 10.92 1.08 -2.43
N SER A 92 11.80 0.62 -3.34
CA SER A 92 11.91 1.21 -4.68
C SER A 92 10.61 1.07 -5.46
N GLY A 93 10.01 -0.12 -5.43
CA GLY A 93 8.73 -0.37 -6.07
C GLY A 93 7.59 0.49 -5.50
N TYR A 94 7.55 0.72 -4.19
CA TYR A 94 6.56 1.62 -3.59
C TYR A 94 6.77 3.07 -3.99
N ARG A 95 8.04 3.52 -4.08
CA ARG A 95 8.37 4.85 -4.59
C ARG A 95 7.89 5.02 -6.03
N ASP A 96 8.14 4.03 -6.88
CA ASP A 96 7.72 4.02 -8.28
C ASP A 96 6.18 3.98 -8.42
N ALA A 97 5.50 3.33 -7.48
CA ALA A 97 4.03 3.32 -7.39
C ALA A 97 3.43 4.68 -6.97
N GLY A 98 4.25 5.61 -6.46
CA GLY A 98 3.83 6.95 -6.04
C GLY A 98 3.86 7.18 -4.53
N VAL A 99 4.23 6.20 -3.71
CA VAL A 99 4.42 6.40 -2.27
C VAL A 99 5.56 7.37 -2.05
N ASN A 100 5.28 8.49 -1.37
CA ASN A 100 6.27 9.53 -1.14
C ASN A 100 6.73 9.67 0.32
N ARG A 101 6.04 9.02 1.26
CA ARG A 101 6.36 9.00 2.69
C ARG A 101 6.26 7.58 3.27
N LEU A 102 7.16 7.21 4.18
CA LEU A 102 7.10 5.95 4.92
C LEU A 102 6.87 6.23 6.40
N SER A 103 5.99 5.44 7.03
CA SER A 103 5.79 5.41 8.48
C SER A 103 6.37 4.11 9.04
N VAL A 104 7.48 4.19 9.78
CA VAL A 104 8.22 3.00 10.25
C VAL A 104 8.05 2.77 11.74
N GLY A 105 7.44 1.64 12.10
CA GLY A 105 7.21 1.25 13.49
C GLY A 105 8.40 0.50 14.11
N VAL A 106 9.34 1.23 14.73
CA VAL A 106 10.55 0.63 15.36
C VAL A 106 10.30 -0.05 16.71
N GLN A 107 9.19 0.22 17.40
CA GLN A 107 8.84 -0.25 18.76
C GLN A 107 9.86 0.12 19.86
N SER A 108 11.11 -0.31 19.76
CA SER A 108 12.22 0.02 20.67
C SER A 108 13.56 -0.06 19.95
N PHE A 109 14.52 0.79 20.33
CA PHE A 109 15.93 0.67 19.90
C PHE A 109 16.77 -0.19 20.85
N ASP A 110 16.17 -0.72 21.92
CA ASP A 110 16.82 -1.60 22.90
C ASP A 110 16.62 -3.06 22.47
N THR A 111 17.70 -3.65 21.94
CA THR A 111 17.71 -5.04 21.46
C THR A 111 17.25 -6.03 22.53
N ALA A 112 17.52 -5.77 23.82
CA ALA A 112 17.10 -6.65 24.90
C ALA A 112 15.57 -6.61 25.11
N ARG A 113 14.94 -5.45 24.89
CA ARG A 113 13.48 -5.30 24.95
C ARG A 113 12.79 -5.87 23.73
N LEU A 114 13.40 -5.76 22.55
CA LEU A 114 12.88 -6.39 21.32
C LEU A 114 12.84 -7.92 21.44
N GLN A 115 13.93 -8.53 21.96
CA GLN A 115 14.01 -9.97 22.19
C GLN A 115 12.97 -10.44 23.22
N ALA A 116 12.77 -9.69 24.32
CA ALA A 116 11.76 -10.03 25.33
C ALA A 116 10.32 -10.00 24.80
N LEU A 117 10.06 -9.23 23.73
CA LEU A 117 8.76 -9.15 23.05
C LEU A 117 8.63 -10.12 21.87
N GLY A 118 9.61 -11.00 21.65
CA GLY A 118 9.62 -11.95 20.53
C GLY A 118 9.83 -11.31 19.17
N ARG A 119 10.50 -10.15 19.11
CA ARG A 119 10.89 -9.46 17.87
C ARG A 119 12.41 -9.54 17.67
N ILE A 120 12.84 -9.42 16.41
CA ILE A 120 14.24 -9.42 15.96
C ILE A 120 14.81 -8.01 15.87
#